data_AF-A0A3D9BF27-F1
#
_entry.id   AF-A0A3D9BF27-F1
#
_cell.length_a   1.000
_cell.length_b   1.000
_cell.length_c   1.000
_cell.angle_alpha   90.00
_cell.angle_beta   90.00
_cell.angle_gamma   90.00
#
_symmetry.space_group_name_H-M   'P 1'
#
loop_
_entity.id
_entity.type
_entity.pdbx_description
1 polymer ?
#
loop_
_entity_poly.entity_id
_entity_poly.type
_entity_poly.pdbx_seq_one_letter_code
_entity_poly.pdbx_strand_id
1 'polypeptide(L)' 'MKTKQLYKYFLIIGGSMIPLSIIMFVFGISMFTARGNFSSFVIQLSQFCFIFWKLILALGIILLIIGSVIKKRNV' A
#
# COMPACT_ATOMS: atom_id res chain seq x y z
N MET A 1 -12.32 13.84 22.88
CA MET A 1 -12.29 14.33 21.47
C MET A 1 -11.17 13.72 20.61
N LYS A 2 -9.95 13.47 21.13
CA LYS A 2 -8.78 13.02 20.33
C LYS A 2 -8.93 11.63 19.66
N THR A 3 -9.61 10.67 20.29
CA THR A 3 -9.79 9.30 19.77
C THR A 3 -10.66 9.22 18.52
N LYS A 4 -11.61 10.16 18.35
CA LYS A 4 -12.48 10.20 17.15
C LYS A 4 -11.74 10.69 15.90
N GLN A 5 -10.66 11.45 16.05
CA GLN A 5 -9.83 11.87 14.92
C GLN A 5 -8.82 10.78 14.53
N LEU A 6 -8.23 10.09 15.52
CA LEU A 6 -7.24 9.03 15.28
C LEU A 6 -7.74 7.92 14.36
N TYR A 7 -8.95 7.37 14.58
CA TYR A 7 -9.45 6.28 13.72
C TYR A 7 -9.68 6.74 12.27
N LYS A 8 -10.04 8.01 12.05
CA LYS A 8 -10.20 8.57 10.70
C LYS A 8 -8.85 8.63 9.98
N TYR A 9 -7.80 9.07 10.67
CA TYR A 9 -6.44 9.07 10.10
C TYR A 9 -5.97 7.66 9.76
N PHE A 10 -6.17 6.68 10.65
CA PHE A 10 -5.79 5.29 10.35
C PHE A 10 -6.55 4.72 9.15
N LEU A 11 -7.85 5.01 9.02
CA LEU A 11 -8.64 4.57 7.87
C LEU A 11 -8.23 5.27 6.56
N ILE A 12 -7.89 6.56 6.61
CA ILE A 12 -7.44 7.31 5.43
C ILE A 12 -6.06 6.83 4.99
N ILE A 13 -5.13 6.65 5.94
CA ILE A 13 -3.76 6.17 5.64
C ILE A 13 -3.80 4.72 5.15
N GLY A 14 -4.49 3.82 5.85
CA GLY A 14 -4.63 2.43 5.39
C GLY A 14 -5.37 2.35 4.05
N GLY A 15 -6.39 3.18 3.85
CA GLY A 15 -7.15 3.28 2.61
C GLY A 15 -6.33 3.80 1.44
N SER A 16 -5.42 4.76 1.65
CA SER A 16 -4.53 5.28 0.60
C SER A 16 -3.35 4.35 0.28
N MET A 17 -2.94 3.50 1.23
CA MET A 17 -1.93 2.46 0.99
C MET A 17 -2.41 1.37 0.03
N ILE A 18 -3.72 1.09 -0.06
CA ILE A 18 -4.29 0.12 -1.01
C ILE A 18 -4.04 0.52 -2.47
N PRO A 19 -4.50 1.68 -2.97
CA PRO A 19 -4.27 2.09 -4.35
C PRO A 19 -2.78 2.25 -4.66
N LEU A 20 -1.97 2.71 -3.68
CA LEU A 20 -0.51 2.74 -3.84
C LEU A 20 0.06 1.33 -4.08
N SER A 21 -0.41 0.33 -3.32
CA SER A 21 0.01 -1.06 -3.53
C SER A 21 -0.40 -1.56 -4.92
N ILE A 22 -1.60 -1.21 -5.41
CA ILE A 22 -2.07 -1.62 -6.74
C ILE A 22 -1.14 -1.04 -7.81
N ILE A 23 -0.77 0.23 -7.71
CA ILE A 23 0.16 0.88 -8.64
C ILE A 23 1.52 0.18 -8.62
N MET A 24 2.07 -0.10 -7.43
CA MET A 24 3.36 -0.80 -7.30
C MET A 24 3.33 -2.21 -7.88
N PHE A 25 2.21 -2.92 -7.72
CA PHE A 25 2.02 -4.26 -8.28
C PHE A 25 1.94 -4.24 -9.81
N VAL A 26 1.11 -3.37 -10.37
CA VAL A 26 0.97 -3.20 -11.83
C VAL A 26 2.31 -2.80 -12.43
N PHE A 27 3.03 -1.86 -11.80
CA PHE A 27 4.35 -1.45 -12.25
C PHE A 27 5.36 -2.61 -12.21
N GLY A 28 5.40 -3.37 -11.12
CA GLY A 28 6.27 -4.55 -11.01
C GLY A 28 5.97 -5.62 -12.07
N ILE A 29 4.70 -6.00 -12.26
CA ILE A 29 4.31 -6.99 -13.29
C ILE A 29 4.59 -6.48 -14.69
N SER A 30 4.31 -5.20 -14.96
CA SER A 30 4.54 -4.63 -16.30
C SER A 30 6.00 -4.74 -16.72
N MET A 31 6.95 -4.62 -15.79
CA MET A 31 8.37 -4.81 -16.05
C MET A 31 8.78 -6.28 -16.25
N PHE A 32 8.05 -7.24 -15.67
CA PHE A 32 8.25 -8.67 -15.99
C PHE A 32 7.76 -9.03 -17.40
N THR A 33 6.72 -8.34 -17.89
CA THR A 33 6.14 -8.59 -19.21
C THR A 33 6.85 -7.81 -20.32
N ALA A 34 7.46 -6.66 -20.00
CA ALA A 34 8.08 -5.81 -20.99
C ALA A 34 9.44 -6.38 -21.45
N ARG A 35 9.53 -6.81 -22.72
CA ARG A 35 10.75 -7.35 -23.36
C ARG A 35 11.67 -6.28 -23.97
N GLY A 36 11.59 -5.04 -23.48
CA GLY A 36 12.37 -3.91 -23.98
C GLY A 36 13.74 -3.76 -23.29
N ASN A 37 14.64 -3.01 -23.92
CA ASN A 37 15.87 -2.56 -23.27
C ASN A 37 15.56 -1.37 -22.35
N PHE A 38 15.26 -1.65 -21.08
CA PHE A 38 15.01 -0.62 -20.08
C PHE A 38 16.30 -0.22 -19.37
N SER A 39 16.36 1.03 -18.93
CA SER A 39 17.47 1.49 -18.09
C SER A 39 17.55 0.65 -16.81
N SER A 40 18.77 0.32 -16.38
CA SER A 40 19.04 -0.45 -15.15
C SER A 40 18.33 0.13 -13.92
N PHE A 41 18.19 1.47 -13.87
CA PHE A 41 17.45 2.16 -12.82
C PHE A 41 15.98 1.73 -12.73
N VAL A 42 15.28 1.63 -13.87
CA VAL A 42 13.85 1.27 -13.91
C VAL A 42 13.66 -0.19 -13.48
N ILE A 43 14.58 -1.07 -13.89
CA ILE A 43 14.57 -2.48 -13.50
C ILE A 43 14.72 -2.63 -11.99
N GLN A 44 15.71 -1.98 -11.38
CA GLN A 44 15.93 -2.00 -9.93
C GLN A 44 14.74 -1.40 -9.17
N LEU A 45 14.17 -0.29 -9.65
CA LEU A 45 12.98 0.31 -9.04
C LEU A 45 11.76 -0.63 -9.09
N SER A 46 11.59 -1.37 -10.18
CA SER A 46 10.50 -2.34 -10.32
C SER A 46 10.63 -3.53 -9.37
N GLN A 47 11.86 -4.05 -9.20
CA GLN A 47 12.15 -5.13 -8.25
C GLN A 47 11.90 -4.66 -6.82
N PHE A 48 12.36 -3.43 -6.49
CA PHE A 48 12.09 -2.81 -5.20
C PHE A 48 10.58 -2.66 -4.96
N CYS A 49 9.84 -2.14 -5.95
CA CYS A 49 8.38 -2.03 -5.87
C CYS A 49 7.72 -3.39 -5.63
N PHE A 50 8.18 -4.45 -6.30
CA PHE A 50 7.57 -5.78 -6.17
C PHE A 50 7.81 -6.41 -4.80
N ILE A 51 9.02 -6.24 -4.24
CA ILE A 51 9.36 -6.72 -2.89
C ILE A 51 8.57 -5.94 -1.84
N PHE A 52 8.57 -4.61 -1.93
CA PHE A 52 7.88 -3.76 -0.97
C PHE A 52 6.36 -3.80 -1.09
N TRP A 53 5.83 -4.19 -2.26
CA TRP A 53 4.39 -4.29 -2.48
C TRP A 53 3.70 -5.18 -1.43
N LYS A 54 4.24 -6.38 -1.19
CA LYS A 54 3.67 -7.29 -0.18
C LYS A 54 3.67 -6.68 1.22
N LEU A 55 4.76 -5.99 1.61
CA LEU A 55 4.88 -5.34 2.91
C LEU A 55 3.87 -4.19 3.06
N ILE A 56 3.76 -3.34 2.04
CA ILE A 56 2.85 -2.18 2.02
C ILE A 56 1.39 -2.64 2.05
N LEU A 57 1.06 -3.69 1.31
CA LEU A 57 -0.28 -4.28 1.29
C LEU A 57 -0.64 -4.87 2.66
N ALA A 58 0.28 -5.61 3.30
CA ALA A 58 0.08 -6.13 4.65
C ALA A 58 -0.13 -5.00 5.67
N LEU A 59 0.71 -3.96 5.65
CA LEU A 59 0.59 -2.79 6.51
C LEU A 59 -0.74 -2.05 6.30
N GLY A 60 -1.15 -1.84 5.05
CA GLY A 60 -2.42 -1.19 4.72
C GLY A 60 -3.62 -1.95 5.27
N ILE A 61 -3.63 -3.28 5.14
CA ILE A 61 -4.68 -4.14 5.70
C ILE A 61 -4.71 -4.05 7.22
N ILE A 62 -3.55 -4.13 7.88
CA ILE A 62 -3.44 -4.04 9.35
C ILE A 62 -3.99 -2.69 9.84
N LEU A 63 -3.60 -1.59 9.20
CA LEU A 63 -4.09 -0.24 9.56
C LEU A 63 -5.61 -0.12 9.37
N LEU A 64 -6.16 -0.69 8.29
CA LEU A 64 -7.61 -0.69 8.06
C LEU A 64 -8.37 -1.52 9.10
N ILE A 65 -7.83 -2.67 9.50
CA ILE A 65 -8.42 -3.50 10.57
C ILE A 65 -8.40 -2.72 11.88
N ILE A 66 -7.26 -2.15 12.27
CA ILE A 66 -7.13 -1.36 13.50
C ILE A 66 -8.09 -0.16 13.47
N GLY A 67 -8.12 0.59 12.37
CA GLY A 67 -9.03 1.73 12.20
C GLY A 67 -10.51 1.32 12.31
N SER A 68 -10.88 0.17 11.75
CA SER A 68 -12.25 -0.36 11.79
C SER A 68 -12.63 -0.85 13.19
N VAL A 69 -11.72 -1.54 13.88
CA VAL A 69 -11.93 -2.01 15.26
C VAL A 69 -12.10 -0.82 16.22
N ILE A 70 -11.27 0.22 16.09
CA ILE A 70 -11.37 1.44 16.90
C ILE A 70 -12.68 2.19 16.60
N LYS A 71 -13.08 2.26 15.32
CA LYS A 71 -14.37 2.85 14.92
C LYS A 71 -15.52 2.11 15.60
N LYS A 72 -15.56 0.77 15.52
CA LYS A 72 -16.60 -0.07 16.14
C LYS A 72 -16.64 0.09 17.67
N ARG A 73 -15.50 0.28 18.34
CA ARG A 73 -15.42 0.51 19.79
C ARG A 73 -15.82 1.92 20.24
N ASN A 74 -15.83 2.91 19.35
CA ASN A 74 -16.19 4.30 19.66
C ASN A 74 -17.63 4.69 19.24
N VAL A 75 -18.33 3.78 18.55
CA VAL A 75 -19.77 3.89 18.23
C VAL A 75 -20.54 3.20 19.34
#